data_AF-A0A1G1W202-F1
#
_entry.id   AF-A0A1G1W202-F1
#
_cell.length_a   1.000
_cell.length_b   1.000
_cell.length_c   1.000
_cell.angle_alpha   90.00
_cell.angle_beta   90.00
_cell.angle_gamma   90.00
#
_symmetry.space_group_name_H-M   'P 1'
#
loop_
_entity.id
_entity.type
_entity.pdbx_description
1 polymer ?
#
loop_
_entity_poly.entity_id
_entity_poly.type
_entity_poly.pdbx_seq_one_letter_code
_entity_poly.pdbx_strand_id
1 'polypeptide(L)'
;MLNKRAQILFDVKTYKTLEEIAQEKKSSVGELVRTAVKKTYEDKSKTKKPYSLAEAAKETFGAWKAHPSTDRKLMNSLSGPWSKPDEIFEKT
;
A
#
# COMPACT_ATOMS: atom_id res chain seq x y z
N MET A 1 16.23 0.49 -27.27
CA MET A 1 15.35 1.08 -26.22
C MET A 1 15.66 2.57 -26.11
N LEU A 2 14.66 3.44 -26.20
CA LEU A 2 14.85 4.89 -26.31
C LEU A 2 15.41 5.47 -25.01
N ASN A 3 16.72 5.67 -24.95
CA ASN A 3 17.36 6.26 -23.76
C ASN A 3 17.35 7.78 -23.91
N LYS A 4 16.50 8.47 -23.14
CA LYS A 4 16.67 9.91 -22.93
C LYS A 4 18.05 10.12 -22.31
N ARG A 5 18.89 10.95 -22.95
CA ARG A 5 20.22 11.30 -22.44
C ARG A 5 20.04 12.37 -21.36
N ALA A 6 20.70 12.16 -20.23
CA ALA A 6 20.82 13.17 -19.18
C ALA A 6 22.29 13.59 -19.10
N GLN A 7 22.53 14.89 -19.01
CA GLN A 7 23.85 15.43 -18.66
C GLN A 7 23.78 15.83 -17.20
N ILE A 8 24.71 15.30 -16.41
CA ILE A 8 24.81 15.57 -14.98
C ILE A 8 26.22 16.10 -14.74
N LEU A 9 26.30 17.30 -14.19
CA LEU A 9 27.57 17.91 -13.83
C LEU A 9 27.91 17.51 -12.40
N PHE A 10 29.16 17.07 -12.21
CA PHE A 10 29.71 16.73 -10.91
C PHE A 10 30.83 17.70 -10.56
N ASP A 11 31.03 17.92 -9.26
CA ASP A 11 32.28 18.53 -8.80
C ASP A 11 33.48 17.61 -9.11
N VAL A 12 34.65 18.21 -9.30
CA VAL A 12 35.89 17.53 -9.69
C VAL A 12 36.25 16.45 -8.67
N LYS A 13 36.10 16.73 -7.37
CA LYS A 13 36.40 15.76 -6.31
C LYS A 13 35.48 14.55 -6.40
N THR A 14 34.18 14.80 -6.51
CA THR A 14 33.16 13.75 -6.62
C THR A 14 33.38 12.89 -7.85
N TYR A 15 33.70 13.51 -8.99
CA TYR A 15 33.96 12.78 -10.23
C TYR A 15 35.18 11.86 -10.11
N LYS A 16 36.29 12.33 -9.52
CA LYS A 16 37.47 11.49 -9.27
C LYS A 16 37.16 10.28 -8.41
N THR A 17 36.41 10.46 -7.33
CA THR A 17 35.99 9.33 -6.48
C THR A 17 35.13 8.33 -7.25
N LEU A 18 34.21 8.82 -8.10
CA LEU A 18 33.39 7.94 -8.94
C LEU A 18 34.24 7.19 -9.97
N GLU A 19 35.27 7.82 -10.52
CA GLU A 19 36.19 7.23 -11.48
C GLU A 19 37.04 6.12 -10.84
N GLU A 20 37.58 6.34 -9.65
CA GLU A 20 38.32 5.33 -8.88
C GLU A 20 37.45 4.10 -8.59
N ILE A 21 36.21 4.31 -8.13
CA ILE A 21 35.25 3.22 -7.86
C ILE A 21 34.88 2.50 -9.16
N ALA A 22 34.75 3.23 -10.26
CA ALA A 22 34.43 2.65 -11.57
C ALA A 22 35.54 1.73 -12.05
N GLN A 23 36.80 2.16 -11.90
CA GLN A 23 37.99 1.38 -12.24
C GLN A 23 38.08 0.11 -11.39
N GLU A 24 37.90 0.21 -10.07
CA GLU A 24 37.92 -0.93 -9.16
C GLU A 24 36.88 -1.99 -9.56
N LYS A 25 35.70 -1.54 -9.97
CA LYS A 25 34.58 -2.40 -10.38
C LYS A 25 34.61 -2.81 -11.87
N LYS A 26 35.63 -2.40 -12.62
CA LYS A 26 35.74 -2.63 -14.08
C LYS A 26 34.46 -2.21 -14.83
N SER A 27 33.90 -1.07 -14.46
CA SER A 27 32.65 -0.52 -15.00
C SER A 27 32.81 0.94 -15.40
N SER A 28 31.78 1.55 -16.00
CA SER A 28 31.79 2.99 -16.27
C SER A 28 31.12 3.81 -15.17
N VAL A 29 31.51 5.08 -15.02
CA VAL A 29 30.81 6.04 -14.13
C VAL A 29 29.31 6.10 -14.45
N GLY A 30 28.95 6.05 -15.74
CA GLY A 30 27.56 6.04 -16.17
C GLY A 30 26.78 4.80 -15.69
N GLU A 31 27.39 3.63 -15.68
CA GLU A 31 26.77 2.41 -15.14
C GLU A 31 26.63 2.45 -13.63
N LEU A 32 27.62 2.97 -12.91
CA LEU A 32 27.52 3.19 -11.46
C LEU A 32 26.33 4.10 -11.13
N VAL A 33 26.23 5.25 -11.80
CA VAL A 33 25.13 6.20 -11.58
C VAL A 33 23.79 5.57 -11.92
N ARG A 34 23.66 4.86 -13.05
CA ARG A 34 22.43 4.15 -13.41
C ARG A 34 22.01 3.15 -12.35
N THR A 35 22.96 2.36 -11.85
CA THR A 35 22.70 1.32 -10.85
C THR A 35 22.30 1.94 -9.51
N ALA A 36 22.98 3.00 -9.09
CA ALA A 36 22.67 3.74 -7.87
C ALA A 36 21.27 4.39 -7.94
N VAL A 37 20.94 5.03 -9.06
CA VAL A 37 19.61 5.61 -9.29
C VAL A 37 18.55 4.53 -9.27
N LYS A 38 18.74 3.44 -10.03
CA LYS A 38 17.80 2.30 -10.05
C LYS A 38 17.53 1.77 -8.65
N LYS A 39 18.58 1.48 -7.88
CA LYS A 39 18.48 1.01 -6.48
C LYS A 39 17.71 2.00 -5.60
N THR A 40 18.06 3.28 -5.65
CA THR A 40 17.47 4.32 -4.80
C THR A 40 15.96 4.47 -5.02
N TYR A 41 15.49 4.37 -6.27
CA TYR A 41 14.09 4.58 -6.60
C TYR A 41 13.27 3.27 -6.59
N GLU A 42 13.85 2.13 -6.95
CA GLU A 42 13.18 0.83 -6.81
C GLU A 42 12.96 0.47 -5.34
N ASP A 43 13.93 0.73 -4.45
CA ASP A 43 13.77 0.42 -3.03
C ASP A 43 12.74 1.33 -2.34
N LYS A 44 12.62 2.58 -2.78
CA LYS A 44 11.56 3.51 -2.32
C LYS A 44 10.16 3.07 -2.75
N SER A 45 10.03 2.39 -3.90
CA SER A 45 8.74 1.85 -4.34
C SER A 45 8.26 0.68 -3.46
N LYS A 46 9.19 -0.07 -2.86
CA LYS A 46 8.92 -1.21 -1.96
C LYS A 46 8.67 -0.80 -0.51
N THR A 47 9.13 0.38 -0.10
CA THR A 47 8.98 0.92 1.27
C THR A 47 7.71 1.74 1.49
N LYS A 48 6.71 1.62 0.62
CA LYS A 48 5.33 1.80 1.10
C LYS A 48 5.02 0.60 1.97
N LYS A 49 5.40 0.67 3.26
CA LYS A 49 4.81 -0.21 4.28
C LYS A 49 3.31 -0.11 4.03
N PRO A 50 2.61 -1.19 3.65
CA PRO A 50 1.17 -1.16 3.78
C PRO A 50 0.97 -0.88 5.27
N TYR A 51 0.42 0.29 5.62
CA TYR A 51 -0.32 0.39 6.87
C TYR A 51 -1.16 -0.87 6.89
N SER A 52 -0.86 -1.75 7.84
CA SER A 52 -1.33 -3.11 7.72
C SER A 52 -2.84 -3.02 7.65
N LEU A 53 -3.46 -3.57 6.60
CA LEU A 53 -4.91 -3.66 6.51
C LEU A 53 -5.49 -4.24 7.80
N ALA A 54 -4.69 -5.03 8.53
CA ALA A 54 -4.95 -5.51 9.88
C ALA A 54 -5.02 -4.42 10.97
N GLU A 55 -4.15 -3.41 10.99
CA GLU A 55 -4.24 -2.26 11.92
C GLU A 55 -5.40 -1.34 11.58
N ALA A 56 -5.58 -1.00 10.30
CA ALA A 56 -6.72 -0.21 9.85
C ALA A 56 -8.06 -0.94 10.11
N ALA A 57 -8.09 -2.28 9.92
CA ALA A 57 -9.25 -3.09 10.25
C ALA A 57 -9.51 -3.20 11.75
N LYS A 58 -8.48 -3.18 12.61
CA LYS A 58 -8.68 -3.17 14.07
C LYS A 58 -9.37 -1.89 14.53
N GLU A 59 -9.05 -0.74 13.95
CA GLU A 59 -9.72 0.52 14.26
C GLU A 59 -11.18 0.52 13.78
N THR A 60 -11.45 0.01 12.56
CA THR A 60 -12.83 -0.01 12.01
C THR A 60 -13.72 -1.08 12.65
N PHE A 61 -13.19 -2.29 12.91
CA PHE A 61 -13.97 -3.40 13.49
C PHE A 61 -13.95 -3.43 15.02
N GLY A 62 -12.96 -2.83 15.67
CA GLY A 62 -12.94 -2.66 17.13
C GLY A 62 -14.05 -1.72 17.60
N ALA A 63 -14.35 -0.67 16.84
CA ALA A 63 -15.44 0.25 17.10
C ALA A 63 -16.83 -0.41 17.05
N TRP A 64 -17.03 -1.40 16.15
CA TRP A 64 -18.31 -2.12 16.05
C TRP A 64 -18.57 -3.08 17.21
N LYS A 65 -17.53 -3.66 17.82
CA LYS A 65 -17.68 -4.53 19.01
C LYS A 65 -17.96 -3.74 20.30
N ALA A 66 -17.75 -2.43 20.30
CA ALA A 66 -17.92 -1.58 21.47
C ALA A 66 -19.33 -0.99 21.61
N HIS A 67 -20.25 -1.23 20.68
CA HIS A 67 -21.66 -0.84 20.84
C HIS A 67 -22.41 -1.91 21.65
N PRO A 68 -22.87 -1.61 22.88
CA PRO A 68 -23.79 -2.47 23.61
C PRO A 68 -25.20 -2.29 23.04
N SER A 69 -25.43 -2.68 21.78
CA SER A 69 -26.79 -2.74 21.22
C SER A 69 -27.24 -4.21 21.16
N THR A 70 -27.30 -4.86 22.30
CA THR A 70 -28.02 -6.12 22.43
C THR A 70 -28.63 -6.25 23.80
N ASP A 71 -29.37 -5.22 24.20
CA ASP A 71 -30.41 -5.41 25.20
C ASP A 71 -31.55 -6.19 24.53
N ARG A 72 -31.47 -7.53 24.59
CA ARG A 72 -32.40 -8.49 23.96
C ARG A 72 -33.87 -8.21 24.33
N LYS A 73 -34.10 -7.47 25.42
CA LYS A 73 -35.43 -7.02 25.87
C LYS A 73 -36.08 -5.98 24.96
N LEU A 74 -35.32 -5.16 24.23
CA LEU A 74 -35.87 -4.12 23.32
C LEU A 74 -36.25 -4.66 21.94
N MET A 75 -35.77 -5.85 21.57
CA MET A 75 -36.09 -6.48 20.28
C MET A 75 -37.43 -7.23 20.29
N ASN A 76 -37.93 -7.66 21.47
CA ASN A 76 -39.22 -8.35 21.59
C ASN A 76 -40.43 -7.39 21.68
N SER A 77 -40.23 -6.08 21.83
CA SER A 77 -41.31 -5.09 21.84
C SER A 77 -41.56 -4.42 20.48
N LEU A 78 -40.76 -4.74 19.45
CA LEU A 78 -40.88 -4.18 18.10
C LEU A 78 -41.42 -5.15 17.06
N SER A 79 -41.85 -6.36 17.45
CA SER A 79 -42.62 -7.24 16.57
C SER A 79 -44.08 -6.75 16.48
N GLY A 80 -44.28 -5.65 15.74
CA GLY A 80 -45.57 -5.33 15.12
C GLY A 80 -45.91 -6.34 14.01
N PRO A 81 -47.18 -6.41 13.57
CA PRO A 81 -47.72 -7.54 12.82
C PRO A 81 -47.30 -7.46 11.35
N TRP A 82 -46.05 -7.82 11.04
CA TRP A 82 -45.64 -8.07 9.67
C TRP A 82 -45.80 -9.56 9.41
N SER A 83 -46.76 -9.86 8.53
CA SER A 83 -47.22 -11.19 8.14
C SER A 83 -46.07 -12.11 7.72
N LYS A 84 -46.21 -13.38 8.09
CA LYS A 84 -45.28 -14.46 7.74
C LYS A 84 -45.17 -14.59 6.21
N PRO A 85 -43.98 -14.85 5.64
CA PRO A 85 -43.76 -14.91 4.20
C PRO A 85 -44.32 -16.17 3.51
N ASP A 86 -45.23 -16.91 4.14
CA ASP A 86 -45.68 -18.23 3.65
C ASP A 86 -46.98 -18.18 2.81
N GLU A 87 -47.58 -17.01 2.54
CA GLU A 87 -48.85 -16.90 1.79
C GLU A 87 -48.72 -16.44 0.33
N ILE A 88 -47.51 -16.43 -0.27
CA ILE A 88 -47.32 -15.89 -1.64
C ILE A 88 -47.42 -16.98 -2.74
N PHE A 89 -47.47 -18.27 -2.39
CA PHE A 89 -47.57 -19.36 -3.39
C PHE A 89 -48.87 -20.15 -3.27
N GLU A 90 -49.99 -19.54 -3.67
CA GLU A 90 -51.16 -20.29 -4.15
C GLU A 90 -52.11 -19.34 -4.91
N LYS A 91 -51.80 -19.07 -6.18
CA LYS A 91 -52.76 -18.73 -7.26
C LYS A 91 -52.04 -18.54 -8.59
N THR A 92 -51.84 -19.65 -9.28
CA THR A 92 -51.89 -19.74 -10.74
C THR A 92 -52.69 -20.98 -11.09
#